data_AF-R9SKK2-F1
#
_entry.id   AF-R9SKK2-F1
#
_cell.length_a   1.000
_cell.length_b   1.000
_cell.length_c   1.000
_cell.angle_alpha   90.00
_cell.angle_beta   90.00
_cell.angle_gamma   90.00
#
_symmetry.space_group_name_H-M   'P 1'
#
loop_
_entity.id
_entity.type
_entity.pdbx_description
1 polymer ?
#
loop_
_entity_poly.entity_id
_entity_poly.type
_entity_poly.pdbx_seq_one_letter_code
_entity_poly.pdbx_strand_id
1 'polypeptide(L)'
;MTCEGYFGHRTRLYELDIYNNPEKIASIIVKAYEKGVRAMNIPNDSCLLDAIDIAKGQGADMKIIGTVGHTDVNYLAPNFKKAREEVDYLTDIEILSNYDTPLMLVDDILVDGYDWDYTAKVLEEIKDHNIIPGIITSYPFKTSRQLVDDCIDLDLFDFYMVPVNKIAYTMDVDFFVKEQQEELKTLLNQINKKVIISRILACGIQSPKEAFDFLEKLDYADMVTVSAASEREADETFGLLLNK
;
A
#
# COMPACT_ATOMS: atom_id res chain seq x y z
N MET A 1 -6.11 -0.28 -1.55
CA MET A 1 -6.64 1.10 -1.62
C MET A 1 -5.97 1.89 -0.51
N THR A 2 -5.07 2.82 -0.81
CA THR A 2 -4.41 3.72 0.19
C THR A 2 -4.26 5.14 -0.37
N CYS A 3 -4.95 5.43 -1.49
CA CYS A 3 -4.69 6.61 -2.31
C CYS A 3 -5.98 7.32 -2.77
N GLU A 4 -7.15 6.88 -2.32
CA GLU A 4 -8.43 7.27 -2.91
C GLU A 4 -8.67 8.78 -2.84
N GLY A 5 -8.40 9.41 -1.69
CA GLY A 5 -8.48 10.86 -1.54
C GLY A 5 -7.52 11.65 -2.43
N TYR A 6 -6.46 11.02 -2.94
CA TYR A 6 -5.40 11.68 -3.73
C TYR A 6 -5.66 11.66 -5.24
N PHE A 7 -6.69 10.97 -5.74
CA PHE A 7 -7.04 10.95 -7.17
C PHE A 7 -7.95 12.13 -7.62
N GLY A 8 -8.31 13.04 -6.71
CA GLY A 8 -9.11 14.22 -7.02
C GLY A 8 -10.46 13.87 -7.67
N HIS A 9 -10.74 14.41 -8.87
CA HIS A 9 -12.02 14.14 -9.54
C HIS A 9 -12.14 12.70 -10.06
N ARG A 10 -11.03 11.97 -10.24
CA ARG A 10 -11.05 10.57 -10.67
C ARG A 10 -11.54 9.64 -9.56
N THR A 11 -11.33 9.98 -8.30
CA THR A 11 -11.86 9.26 -7.13
C THR A 11 -13.36 9.03 -7.28
N ARG A 12 -14.11 10.08 -7.63
CA ARG A 12 -15.57 10.02 -7.78
C ARG A 12 -16.02 9.12 -8.94
N LEU A 13 -15.23 9.01 -10.01
CA LEU A 13 -15.54 8.10 -11.11
C LEU A 13 -15.30 6.64 -10.69
N TYR A 14 -14.22 6.38 -9.95
CA TYR A 14 -13.94 5.05 -9.40
C TYR A 14 -14.98 4.64 -8.34
N GLU A 15 -15.39 5.57 -7.47
CA GLU A 15 -16.47 5.37 -6.48
C GLU A 15 -17.79 4.97 -7.15
N LEU A 16 -18.18 5.67 -8.23
CA LEU A 16 -19.45 5.42 -8.92
C LEU A 16 -19.42 4.13 -9.75
N ASP A 17 -18.30 3.81 -10.38
CA ASP A 17 -18.24 2.74 -11.36
C ASP A 17 -17.76 1.40 -10.80
N ILE A 18 -17.00 1.39 -9.70
CA ILE A 18 -16.23 0.21 -9.24
C ILE A 18 -16.45 -0.09 -7.75
N TYR A 19 -16.44 0.91 -6.88
CA TYR A 19 -16.27 0.71 -5.43
C TYR A 19 -17.34 -0.15 -4.77
N ASN A 20 -18.56 -0.19 -5.32
CA ASN A 20 -19.67 -1.02 -4.83
C ASN A 20 -20.07 -2.12 -5.82
N ASN A 21 -19.14 -2.58 -6.65
CA ASN A 21 -19.39 -3.60 -7.67
C ASN A 21 -18.32 -4.71 -7.62
N PRO A 22 -18.53 -5.74 -6.78
CA PRO A 22 -17.54 -6.80 -6.59
C PRO A 22 -17.28 -7.59 -7.88
N GLU A 23 -18.24 -7.71 -8.81
CA GLU A 23 -18.04 -8.40 -10.09
C GLU A 23 -17.08 -7.64 -11.01
N LYS A 24 -17.18 -6.31 -11.07
CA LYS A 24 -16.23 -5.48 -11.84
C LYS A 24 -14.85 -5.49 -11.21
N ILE A 25 -14.76 -5.44 -9.88
CA ILE A 25 -13.48 -5.55 -9.18
C ILE A 25 -12.87 -6.92 -9.49
N ALA A 26 -13.65 -7.99 -9.42
CA ALA A 26 -13.20 -9.34 -9.74
C ALA A 26 -12.68 -9.46 -11.18
N SER A 27 -13.32 -8.82 -12.17
CA SER A 27 -12.81 -8.86 -13.55
C SER A 27 -11.44 -8.17 -13.69
N ILE A 28 -11.20 -7.09 -12.94
CA ILE A 28 -9.89 -6.44 -12.86
C ILE A 28 -8.87 -7.35 -12.18
N ILE A 29 -9.23 -8.03 -11.07
CA ILE A 29 -8.37 -9.00 -10.39
C ILE A 29 -7.95 -10.12 -11.34
N VAL A 30 -8.92 -10.72 -12.05
CA VAL A 30 -8.68 -11.79 -13.01
C VAL A 30 -7.74 -11.32 -14.13
N LYS A 31 -8.00 -10.12 -14.69
CA LYS A 31 -7.13 -9.56 -15.72
C LYS A 31 -5.71 -9.31 -15.21
N ALA A 32 -5.55 -8.79 -14.00
CA ALA A 32 -4.23 -8.61 -13.39
C ALA A 32 -3.52 -9.96 -13.19
N TYR A 33 -4.24 -10.99 -12.76
CA TYR A 33 -3.71 -12.35 -12.59
C TYR A 33 -3.23 -12.96 -13.91
N GLU A 34 -4.02 -12.84 -14.98
CA GLU A 34 -3.65 -13.26 -16.34
C GLU A 34 -2.34 -12.60 -16.81
N LYS A 35 -2.10 -11.35 -16.38
CA LYS A 35 -0.88 -10.61 -16.71
C LYS A 35 0.33 -11.02 -15.88
N GLY A 36 0.14 -11.76 -14.78
CA GLY A 36 1.21 -12.27 -13.94
C GLY A 36 1.28 -11.66 -12.54
N VAL A 37 0.33 -10.79 -12.17
CA VAL A 37 0.20 -10.33 -10.78
C VAL A 37 -0.23 -11.50 -9.90
N ARG A 38 0.39 -11.62 -8.71
CA ARG A 38 0.14 -12.74 -7.78
C ARG A 38 -0.20 -12.32 -6.36
N ALA A 39 -0.16 -11.03 -6.07
CA ALA A 39 -0.50 -10.50 -4.76
C ALA A 39 -1.28 -9.19 -4.90
N MET A 40 -2.14 -8.91 -3.93
CA MET A 40 -2.91 -7.68 -3.86
C MET A 40 -2.87 -7.09 -2.45
N ASN A 41 -2.70 -5.77 -2.35
CA ASN A 41 -2.82 -5.06 -1.08
C ASN A 41 -4.23 -4.49 -0.88
N ILE A 42 -4.91 -4.94 0.17
CA ILE A 42 -6.30 -4.57 0.49
C ILE A 42 -6.53 -4.31 1.98
N PRO A 43 -7.38 -3.35 2.36
CA PRO A 43 -7.95 -3.28 3.69
C PRO A 43 -9.05 -4.35 3.89
N ASN A 44 -9.54 -4.46 5.12
CA ASN A 44 -10.77 -5.18 5.43
C ASN A 44 -11.99 -4.40 4.91
N ASP A 45 -12.41 -4.71 3.67
CA ASP A 45 -13.57 -4.11 3.02
C ASP A 45 -14.43 -5.22 2.38
N SER A 46 -15.71 -5.29 2.75
CA SER A 46 -16.58 -6.39 2.32
C SER A 46 -16.72 -6.50 0.80
N CYS A 47 -16.73 -5.38 0.07
CA CYS A 47 -16.86 -5.40 -1.39
C CYS A 47 -15.59 -5.96 -2.05
N LEU A 48 -14.41 -5.59 -1.54
CA LEU A 48 -13.14 -6.16 -1.98
C LEU A 48 -13.03 -7.65 -1.66
N LEU A 49 -13.44 -8.06 -0.46
CA LEU A 49 -13.42 -9.45 -0.02
C LEU A 49 -14.35 -10.32 -0.90
N ASP A 50 -15.56 -9.85 -1.18
CA ASP A 50 -16.49 -10.51 -2.11
C ASP A 50 -15.88 -10.63 -3.52
N ALA A 51 -15.21 -9.57 -4.01
CA ALA A 51 -14.54 -9.58 -5.31
C ALA A 51 -13.38 -10.60 -5.38
N ILE A 52 -12.63 -10.75 -4.29
CA ILE A 52 -11.56 -11.75 -4.18
C ILE A 52 -12.13 -13.16 -4.27
N ASP A 53 -13.23 -13.44 -3.57
CA ASP A 53 -13.87 -14.76 -3.61
C ASP A 53 -14.42 -15.09 -5.01
N ILE A 54 -15.02 -14.10 -5.68
CA ILE A 54 -15.46 -14.24 -7.08
C ILE A 54 -14.27 -14.53 -8.00
N ALA A 55 -13.18 -13.75 -7.89
CA ALA A 55 -11.99 -13.91 -8.73
C ALA A 55 -11.29 -15.26 -8.49
N LYS A 56 -11.20 -15.71 -7.24
CA LYS A 56 -10.69 -17.02 -6.86
C LYS A 56 -11.54 -18.14 -7.47
N GLY A 57 -12.87 -18.01 -7.44
CA GLY A 57 -13.80 -18.91 -8.13
C GLY A 57 -13.61 -18.98 -9.65
N GLN A 58 -13.02 -17.93 -10.25
CA GLN A 58 -12.65 -17.86 -11.66
C GLN A 58 -11.21 -18.31 -11.95
N GLY A 59 -10.48 -18.80 -10.94
CA GLY A 59 -9.13 -19.33 -11.07
C GLY A 59 -8.01 -18.31 -10.85
N ALA A 60 -8.33 -17.08 -10.41
CA ALA A 60 -7.35 -16.07 -10.03
C ALA A 60 -7.06 -16.14 -8.52
N ASP A 61 -6.11 -16.98 -8.13
CA ASP A 61 -5.72 -17.18 -6.72
C ASP A 61 -4.60 -16.20 -6.32
N MET A 62 -4.96 -15.06 -5.75
CA MET A 62 -4.03 -14.02 -5.29
C MET A 62 -3.62 -14.25 -3.84
N LYS A 63 -2.34 -14.00 -3.51
CA LYS A 63 -1.91 -13.75 -2.14
C LYS A 63 -2.44 -12.39 -1.66
N ILE A 64 -2.80 -12.29 -0.39
CA ILE A 64 -3.29 -11.05 0.19
C ILE A 64 -2.18 -10.37 1.01
N ILE A 65 -2.01 -9.07 0.80
CA ILE A 65 -1.23 -8.19 1.66
C ILE A 65 -2.25 -7.33 2.40
N GLY A 66 -2.56 -7.71 3.64
CA GLY A 66 -3.59 -7.02 4.42
C GLY A 66 -3.15 -5.62 4.83
N THR A 67 -4.04 -4.64 4.75
CA THR A 67 -3.88 -3.34 5.40
C THR A 67 -4.72 -3.35 6.67
N VAL A 68 -4.04 -3.23 7.81
CA VAL A 68 -4.64 -3.31 9.14
C VAL A 68 -4.81 -1.92 9.72
N GLY A 69 -6.00 -1.63 10.19
CA GLY A 69 -6.33 -0.39 10.86
C GLY A 69 -6.77 0.74 9.94
N HIS A 70 -7.34 0.37 8.79
CA HIS A 70 -7.95 1.32 7.87
C HIS A 70 -9.21 1.93 8.50
N THR A 71 -9.43 3.23 8.30
CA THR A 71 -10.59 3.97 8.84
C THR A 71 -11.21 4.91 7.81
N ASP A 72 -12.45 5.35 8.05
CA ASP A 72 -13.14 6.37 7.23
C ASP A 72 -12.70 7.82 7.53
N VAL A 73 -11.63 8.01 8.31
CA VAL A 73 -11.09 9.34 8.60
C VAL A 73 -10.55 9.98 7.32
N ASN A 74 -10.67 11.30 7.18
CA ASN A 74 -10.13 12.01 6.03
C ASN A 74 -8.59 12.02 6.04
N TYR A 75 -7.96 11.21 5.19
CA TYR A 75 -6.50 11.11 5.03
C TYR A 75 -5.83 12.40 4.54
N LEU A 76 -6.58 13.31 3.90
CA LEU A 76 -6.05 14.62 3.48
C LEU A 76 -5.99 15.64 4.63
N ALA A 77 -6.79 15.42 5.67
CA ALA A 77 -6.84 16.24 6.87
C ALA A 77 -7.04 15.33 8.10
N PRO A 78 -6.03 14.50 8.41
CA PRO A 78 -6.22 13.37 9.32
C PRO A 78 -6.39 13.83 10.75
N ASN A 79 -7.38 13.24 11.43
CA ASN A 79 -7.48 13.27 12.88
C ASN A 79 -6.96 11.94 13.42
N PHE A 80 -5.65 11.87 13.66
CA PHE A 80 -4.96 10.65 14.09
C PHE A 80 -5.50 10.08 15.41
N LYS A 81 -5.95 10.96 16.33
CA LYS A 81 -6.57 10.53 17.59
C LYS A 81 -7.89 9.83 17.34
N LYS A 82 -8.74 10.41 16.48
CA LYS A 82 -10.03 9.82 16.10
C LYS A 82 -9.83 8.50 15.35
N ALA A 83 -8.87 8.42 14.43
CA ALA A 83 -8.55 7.19 13.73
C ALA A 83 -8.23 6.05 14.72
N ARG A 84 -7.39 6.32 15.74
CA ARG A 84 -7.09 5.32 16.79
C ARG A 84 -8.28 4.94 17.69
N GLU A 85 -9.27 5.82 17.82
CA GLU A 85 -10.50 5.54 18.59
C GLU A 85 -11.52 4.73 17.79
N GLU A 86 -11.52 4.86 16.46
CA GLU A 86 -12.48 4.19 15.56
C GLU A 86 -11.98 2.84 15.03
N VAL A 87 -10.67 2.63 15.05
CA VAL A 87 -10.06 1.45 14.46
C VAL A 87 -10.33 0.18 15.27
N ASP A 88 -10.67 -0.89 14.56
CA ASP A 88 -10.78 -2.25 15.11
C ASP A 88 -9.80 -3.18 14.40
N TYR A 89 -8.52 -2.97 14.68
CA TYR A 89 -7.43 -3.72 14.03
C TYR A 89 -7.46 -5.22 14.35
N LEU A 90 -8.06 -5.64 15.48
CA LEU A 90 -8.17 -7.05 15.85
C LEU A 90 -9.14 -7.77 14.90
N THR A 91 -10.29 -7.16 14.63
CA THR A 91 -11.24 -7.66 13.63
C THR A 91 -10.62 -7.68 12.24
N ASP A 92 -9.84 -6.65 11.86
CA ASP A 92 -9.11 -6.64 10.59
C ASP A 92 -8.16 -7.82 10.47
N ILE A 93 -7.33 -8.07 11.48
CA ILE A 93 -6.38 -9.20 11.51
C ILE A 93 -7.14 -10.53 11.43
N GLU A 94 -8.19 -10.71 12.22
CA GLU A 94 -8.98 -11.94 12.22
C GLU A 94 -9.58 -12.21 10.83
N ILE A 95 -10.27 -11.24 10.23
CA ILE A 95 -10.92 -11.40 8.93
C ILE A 95 -9.89 -11.66 7.83
N LEU A 96 -8.85 -10.81 7.75
CA LEU A 96 -7.84 -10.92 6.70
C LEU A 96 -7.00 -12.20 6.84
N SER A 97 -6.84 -12.76 8.05
CA SER A 97 -6.15 -14.04 8.27
C SER A 97 -6.88 -15.25 7.70
N ASN A 98 -8.18 -15.13 7.41
CA ASN A 98 -8.95 -16.19 6.73
C ASN A 98 -8.63 -16.29 5.23
N TYR A 99 -7.91 -15.31 4.69
CA TYR A 99 -7.38 -15.32 3.33
C TYR A 99 -5.92 -15.79 3.33
N ASP A 100 -5.40 -16.12 2.16
CA ASP A 100 -3.99 -16.51 2.00
C ASP A 100 -3.06 -15.29 2.13
N THR A 101 -2.89 -14.86 3.39
CA THR A 101 -2.32 -13.56 3.78
C THR A 101 -0.95 -13.73 4.44
N PRO A 102 0.16 -13.75 3.67
CA PRO A 102 1.50 -13.87 4.24
C PRO A 102 2.01 -12.60 4.93
N LEU A 103 1.41 -11.43 4.66
CA LEU A 103 1.87 -10.12 5.10
C LEU A 103 0.69 -9.23 5.48
N MET A 104 0.81 -8.52 6.60
CA MET A 104 -0.10 -7.45 7.01
C MET A 104 0.69 -6.18 7.32
N LEU A 105 0.16 -5.05 6.88
CA LEU A 105 0.77 -3.74 6.99
C LEU A 105 -0.12 -2.83 7.82
N VAL A 106 0.43 -2.20 8.85
CA VAL A 106 -0.28 -1.18 9.62
C VAL A 106 -0.48 0.05 8.75
N ASP A 107 -1.74 0.50 8.64
CA ASP A 107 -2.16 1.60 7.78
C ASP A 107 -1.44 2.92 8.12
N ASP A 108 -1.24 3.77 7.11
CA ASP A 108 -0.47 5.01 7.26
C ASP A 108 -1.16 6.01 8.20
N ILE A 109 -2.48 5.97 8.34
CA ILE A 109 -3.21 6.81 9.30
C ILE A 109 -2.82 6.52 10.75
N LEU A 110 -2.42 5.29 11.07
CA LEU A 110 -1.99 4.93 12.42
C LEU A 110 -0.52 5.23 12.61
N VAL A 111 0.32 4.82 11.65
CA VAL A 111 1.78 4.99 11.68
C VAL A 111 2.16 6.47 11.71
N ASP A 112 1.54 7.27 10.83
CA ASP A 112 1.85 8.70 10.72
C ASP A 112 1.20 9.54 11.84
N GLY A 113 0.43 8.90 12.71
CA GLY A 113 0.03 9.44 14.01
C GLY A 113 1.18 9.46 15.04
N TYR A 114 2.30 8.78 14.75
CA TYR A 114 3.54 8.70 15.54
C TYR A 114 3.34 8.28 16.99
N ASP A 115 2.32 7.46 17.24
CA ASP A 115 2.09 6.80 18.52
C ASP A 115 2.77 5.42 18.47
N TRP A 116 4.10 5.43 18.58
CA TRP A 116 4.91 4.23 18.33
C TRP A 116 4.63 3.07 19.29
N ASP A 117 4.22 3.37 20.53
CA ASP A 117 3.73 2.36 21.48
C ASP A 117 2.44 1.69 20.98
N TYR A 118 1.55 2.46 20.32
CA TYR A 118 0.35 1.91 19.70
C TYR A 118 0.70 1.10 18.46
N THR A 119 1.54 1.62 17.57
CA THR A 119 2.00 0.91 16.38
C THR A 119 2.67 -0.41 16.74
N ALA A 120 3.54 -0.43 17.77
CA ALA A 120 4.19 -1.64 18.26
C ALA A 120 3.18 -2.71 18.68
N LYS A 121 2.14 -2.35 19.42
CA LYS A 121 1.07 -3.28 19.81
C LYS A 121 0.38 -3.91 18.61
N VAL A 122 0.04 -3.12 17.59
CA VAL A 122 -0.60 -3.67 16.38
C VAL A 122 0.35 -4.64 15.64
N LEU A 123 1.64 -4.31 15.57
CA LEU A 123 2.66 -5.19 14.94
C LEU A 123 2.84 -6.50 15.73
N GLU A 124 2.82 -6.45 17.05
CA GLU A 124 2.87 -7.64 17.92
C GLU A 124 1.65 -8.54 17.68
N GLU A 125 0.44 -7.97 17.61
CA GLU A 125 -0.78 -8.72 17.35
C GLU A 125 -0.76 -9.39 15.96
N ILE A 126 -0.28 -8.70 14.92
CA ILE A 126 -0.08 -9.31 13.59
C ILE A 126 0.88 -10.52 13.69
N LYS A 127 1.98 -10.36 14.43
CA LYS A 127 3.01 -11.38 14.60
C LYS A 127 2.50 -12.59 15.38
N ASP A 128 1.66 -12.38 16.39
CA ASP A 128 1.03 -13.44 17.20
C ASP A 128 0.08 -14.31 16.37
N HIS A 129 -0.46 -13.77 15.27
CA HIS A 129 -1.19 -14.51 14.25
C HIS A 129 -0.30 -15.28 13.26
N ASN A 130 1.03 -15.32 13.46
CA ASN A 130 2.04 -15.90 12.57
C ASN A 130 2.06 -15.27 11.17
N ILE A 131 1.70 -14.00 11.07
CA ILE A 131 1.73 -13.22 9.82
C ILE A 131 2.90 -12.26 9.87
N ILE A 132 3.54 -12.02 8.73
CA ILE A 132 4.68 -11.09 8.67
C ILE A 132 4.14 -9.66 8.84
N PRO A 133 4.66 -8.90 9.82
CA PRO A 133 4.25 -7.51 10.03
C PRO A 133 5.05 -6.52 9.19
N GLY A 134 4.38 -5.43 8.80
CA GLY A 134 4.98 -4.27 8.14
C GLY A 134 4.22 -2.99 8.45
N ILE A 135 4.74 -1.87 7.96
CA ILE A 135 4.13 -0.55 8.14
C ILE A 135 3.98 0.19 6.81
N ILE A 136 2.98 1.04 6.70
CA ILE A 136 2.77 1.96 5.59
C ILE A 136 3.00 3.39 6.10
N THR A 137 3.57 4.25 5.28
CA THR A 137 3.59 5.70 5.56
C THR A 137 3.09 6.50 4.36
N SER A 138 2.57 7.70 4.60
CA SER A 138 2.37 8.76 3.62
C SER A 138 3.50 9.80 3.63
N TYR A 139 4.40 9.78 4.62
CA TYR A 139 5.48 10.77 4.80
C TYR A 139 6.87 10.09 4.72
N PRO A 140 7.37 9.78 3.52
CA PRO A 140 8.54 8.94 3.30
C PRO A 140 9.81 9.48 3.97
N PHE A 141 10.00 10.80 4.09
CA PHE A 141 11.19 11.36 4.74
C PHE A 141 11.00 11.46 6.26
N LYS A 142 9.91 12.08 6.71
CA LYS A 142 9.65 12.32 8.13
C LYS A 142 9.56 11.02 8.92
N THR A 143 8.83 10.04 8.41
CA THR A 143 8.66 8.74 9.08
C THR A 143 9.96 7.95 9.07
N SER A 144 10.68 7.92 7.96
CA SER A 144 11.98 7.23 7.89
C SER A 144 13.03 7.84 8.82
N ARG A 145 13.07 9.17 8.97
CA ARG A 145 13.97 9.82 9.95
C ARG A 145 13.65 9.39 11.38
N GLN A 146 12.38 9.31 11.76
CA GLN A 146 11.99 8.83 13.09
C GLN A 146 12.41 7.38 13.34
N LEU A 147 12.23 6.50 12.34
CA LEU A 147 12.63 5.10 12.44
C LEU A 147 14.15 4.95 12.63
N VAL A 148 14.96 5.79 11.98
CA VAL A 148 16.42 5.84 12.19
C VAL A 148 16.79 6.37 13.57
N ASP A 149 15.97 7.23 14.16
CA ASP A 149 16.15 7.78 15.51
C ASP A 149 15.65 6.81 16.62
N ASP A 150 15.52 5.51 16.33
CA ASP A 150 15.12 4.45 17.25
C ASP A 150 13.78 4.70 17.98
N CYS A 151 12.79 5.26 17.28
CA CYS A 151 11.46 5.54 17.86
C CYS A 151 10.62 4.29 18.16
N ILE A 152 10.97 3.15 17.55
CA ILE A 152 10.32 1.84 17.69
C ILE A 152 11.37 0.75 17.48
N ASP A 153 11.19 -0.41 18.11
CA ASP A 153 12.02 -1.58 17.82
C ASP A 153 11.81 -2.04 16.37
N LEU A 154 12.85 -1.92 15.55
CA LEU A 154 12.79 -2.30 14.14
C LEU A 154 12.56 -3.82 13.97
N ASP A 155 12.87 -4.67 14.95
CA ASP A 155 12.63 -6.12 14.86
C ASP A 155 11.14 -6.51 14.96
N LEU A 156 10.26 -5.53 15.20
CA LEU A 156 8.81 -5.72 15.18
C LEU A 156 8.23 -5.83 13.77
N PHE A 157 8.97 -5.46 12.72
CA PHE A 157 8.48 -5.52 11.34
C PHE A 157 9.56 -5.82 10.31
N ASP A 158 9.15 -6.39 9.18
CA ASP A 158 10.06 -6.80 8.10
C ASP A 158 9.86 -5.98 6.82
N PHE A 159 8.66 -5.40 6.63
CA PHE A 159 8.28 -4.66 5.43
C PHE A 159 7.94 -3.19 5.73
N TYR A 160 8.36 -2.31 4.82
CA TYR A 160 8.07 -0.89 4.87
C TYR A 160 7.54 -0.43 3.52
N MET A 161 6.27 -0.01 3.49
CA MET A 161 5.64 0.54 2.29
C MET A 161 5.76 2.06 2.26
N VAL A 162 6.38 2.57 1.20
CA VAL A 162 6.83 3.97 1.11
C VAL A 162 6.40 4.57 -0.22
N PRO A 163 5.76 5.76 -0.25
CA PRO A 163 5.34 6.39 -1.48
C PRO A 163 6.57 7.01 -2.15
N VAL A 164 6.85 6.58 -3.39
CA VAL A 164 7.95 7.11 -4.18
C VAL A 164 7.51 7.25 -5.62
N ASN A 165 7.70 8.44 -6.19
CA ASN A 165 7.45 8.70 -7.59
C ASN A 165 8.38 9.81 -8.11
N LYS A 166 8.45 9.96 -9.43
CA LYS A 166 9.45 10.83 -10.09
C LYS A 166 9.23 12.31 -9.80
N ILE A 167 7.98 12.70 -9.51
CA ILE A 167 7.56 14.10 -9.41
C ILE A 167 7.25 14.54 -7.98
N ALA A 168 7.62 13.75 -6.97
CA ALA A 168 7.36 14.00 -5.55
C ALA A 168 5.87 14.15 -5.18
N TYR A 169 4.95 13.68 -6.02
CA TYR A 169 3.52 13.83 -5.77
C TYR A 169 3.14 13.07 -4.50
N THR A 170 2.44 13.71 -3.57
CA THR A 170 2.01 13.10 -2.28
C THR A 170 3.14 12.54 -1.43
N MET A 171 4.35 13.08 -1.61
CA MET A 171 5.50 12.87 -0.74
C MET A 171 5.69 14.12 0.11
N ASP A 172 6.41 14.01 1.23
CA ASP A 172 6.70 15.11 2.14
C ASP A 172 7.95 15.90 1.74
N VAL A 173 8.08 16.15 0.44
CA VAL A 173 9.16 16.92 -0.17
C VAL A 173 8.68 17.61 -1.46
N ASP A 174 9.22 18.78 -1.77
CA ASP A 174 8.81 19.56 -2.94
C ASP A 174 9.28 18.94 -4.27
N PHE A 175 10.49 18.36 -4.27
CA PHE A 175 11.12 17.80 -5.45
C PHE A 175 11.91 16.53 -5.09
N PHE A 176 11.78 15.49 -5.91
CA PHE A 176 12.52 14.25 -5.72
C PHE A 176 13.71 14.16 -6.68
N VAL A 177 14.62 15.14 -6.57
CA VAL A 177 15.87 15.17 -7.37
C VAL A 177 16.96 14.33 -6.69
N LYS A 178 18.17 14.30 -7.28
CA LYS A 178 19.24 13.40 -6.86
C LYS A 178 19.56 13.48 -5.36
N GLU A 179 19.58 14.68 -4.78
CA GLU A 179 19.86 14.86 -3.35
C GLU A 179 18.84 14.12 -2.48
N GLN A 180 17.54 14.31 -2.74
CA GLN A 180 16.45 13.67 -2.01
C GLN A 180 16.41 12.15 -2.26
N GLN A 181 16.78 11.71 -3.47
CA GLN A 181 16.91 10.29 -3.79
C GLN A 181 18.01 9.61 -2.96
N GLU A 182 19.19 10.23 -2.85
CA GLU A 182 20.29 9.70 -2.03
C GLU A 182 19.97 9.76 -0.53
N GLU A 183 19.29 10.82 -0.07
CA GLU A 183 18.84 10.91 1.32
C GLU A 183 17.86 9.80 1.66
N LEU A 184 16.78 9.63 0.88
CA LEU A 184 15.79 8.59 1.14
C LEU A 184 16.43 7.21 1.09
N LYS A 185 17.29 6.95 0.11
CA LYS A 185 18.07 5.71 0.02
C LYS A 185 18.90 5.46 1.28
N THR A 186 19.58 6.49 1.80
CA THR A 186 20.39 6.37 3.02
C THR A 186 19.51 5.99 4.21
N LEU A 187 18.37 6.64 4.39
CA LEU A 187 17.42 6.32 5.46
C LEU A 187 16.89 4.89 5.34
N LEU A 188 16.46 4.47 4.15
CA LEU A 188 15.92 3.12 3.92
C LEU A 188 16.98 2.03 4.15
N ASN A 189 18.23 2.28 3.76
CA ASN A 189 19.34 1.36 4.01
C ASN A 189 19.66 1.23 5.51
N GLN A 190 19.51 2.31 6.29
CA GLN A 190 19.69 2.26 7.74
C GLN A 190 18.58 1.48 8.44
N ILE A 191 17.33 1.68 8.00
CA ILE A 191 16.15 0.95 8.50
C ILE A 191 16.25 -0.54 8.16
N ASN A 192 16.86 -0.89 7.02
CA ASN A 192 17.19 -2.26 6.61
C ASN A 192 15.98 -3.21 6.59
N LYS A 193 14.90 -2.78 5.90
CA LYS A 193 13.65 -3.53 5.72
C LYS A 193 13.37 -3.77 4.26
N LYS A 194 12.46 -4.71 3.97
CA LYS A 194 11.96 -4.91 2.61
C LYS A 194 11.07 -3.75 2.20
N VAL A 195 11.44 -3.07 1.12
CA VAL A 195 10.76 -1.84 0.69
C VAL A 195 9.72 -2.15 -0.36
N ILE A 196 8.47 -1.76 -0.08
CA ILE A 196 7.38 -1.78 -1.05
C ILE A 196 7.13 -0.36 -1.52
N ILE A 197 7.40 -0.08 -2.79
CA ILE A 197 7.11 1.24 -3.37
C ILE A 197 5.62 1.37 -3.65
N SER A 198 4.99 2.40 -3.09
CA SER A 198 3.63 2.79 -3.43
C SER A 198 3.60 4.08 -4.24
N ARG A 199 2.43 4.41 -4.80
CA ARG A 199 2.17 5.68 -5.53
C ARG A 199 3.11 5.96 -6.71
N ILE A 200 3.73 4.93 -7.30
CA ILE A 200 4.71 5.09 -8.41
C ILE A 200 4.14 5.80 -9.65
N LEU A 201 2.83 5.71 -9.86
CA LEU A 201 2.09 6.39 -10.94
C LEU A 201 1.69 7.85 -10.62
N ALA A 202 2.02 8.36 -9.43
CA ALA A 202 1.62 9.70 -8.97
C ALA A 202 0.11 9.96 -9.18
N CYS A 203 -0.74 9.03 -8.70
CA CYS A 203 -2.20 9.06 -8.89
C CYS A 203 -2.64 9.20 -10.36
N GLY A 204 -1.87 8.63 -11.29
CA GLY A 204 -2.13 8.63 -12.73
C GLY A 204 -1.70 9.90 -13.45
N ILE A 205 -0.90 10.77 -12.81
CA ILE A 205 -0.20 11.89 -13.46
C ILE A 205 0.97 11.34 -14.29
N GLN A 206 1.69 10.34 -13.75
CA GLN A 206 2.75 9.66 -14.48
C GLN A 206 2.17 8.48 -15.27
N SER A 207 2.62 8.31 -16.51
CA SER A 207 2.28 7.11 -17.29
C SER A 207 2.97 5.87 -16.73
N PRO A 208 2.41 4.65 -16.93
CA PRO A 208 3.07 3.41 -16.52
C PRO A 208 4.50 3.27 -17.03
N LYS A 209 4.75 3.63 -18.30
CA LYS A 209 6.10 3.59 -18.87
C LYS A 209 7.08 4.50 -18.13
N GLU A 210 6.72 5.75 -17.89
CA GLU A 210 7.58 6.70 -17.17
C GLU A 210 7.83 6.29 -15.72
N ALA A 211 6.81 5.73 -15.08
CA ALA A 211 6.87 5.22 -13.72
C ALA A 211 7.82 4.02 -13.59
N PHE A 212 7.75 3.05 -14.51
CA PHE A 212 8.61 1.87 -14.48
C PHE A 212 10.04 2.17 -14.94
N ASP A 213 10.23 3.05 -15.93
CA ASP A 213 11.57 3.56 -16.31
C ASP A 213 12.24 4.33 -15.14
N PHE A 214 11.45 4.85 -14.19
CA PHE A 214 11.94 5.45 -12.96
C PHE A 214 12.19 4.40 -11.87
N LEU A 215 11.28 3.45 -11.67
CA LEU A 215 11.40 2.36 -10.71
C LEU A 215 12.69 1.55 -10.89
N GLU A 216 13.12 1.29 -12.12
CA GLU A 216 14.38 0.60 -12.45
C GLU A 216 15.64 1.27 -11.88
N LYS A 217 15.55 2.55 -11.51
CA LYS A 217 16.66 3.31 -10.94
C LYS A 217 16.68 3.27 -9.42
N LEU A 218 15.65 2.69 -8.79
CA LEU A 218 15.50 2.60 -7.34
C LEU A 218 16.04 1.24 -6.87
N ASP A 219 17.33 1.18 -6.57
CA ASP A 219 18.01 -0.06 -6.15
C ASP A 219 17.65 -0.55 -4.75
N TYR A 220 16.83 0.22 -4.03
CA TYR A 220 16.26 -0.13 -2.74
C TYR A 220 14.84 -0.70 -2.83
N ALA A 221 14.22 -0.76 -4.01
CA ALA A 221 12.84 -1.26 -4.17
C ALA A 221 12.82 -2.79 -4.29
N ASP A 222 12.21 -3.49 -3.32
CA ASP A 222 12.00 -4.94 -3.38
C ASP A 222 10.68 -5.30 -4.08
N MET A 223 9.65 -4.47 -3.90
CA MET A 223 8.31 -4.66 -4.47
C MET A 223 7.70 -3.32 -4.87
N VAL A 224 6.66 -3.35 -5.69
CA VAL A 224 5.88 -2.16 -6.07
C VAL A 224 4.37 -2.47 -6.02
N THR A 225 3.59 -1.55 -5.48
CA THR A 225 2.13 -1.56 -5.61
C THR A 225 1.67 -0.62 -6.70
N VAL A 226 0.79 -1.13 -7.56
CA VAL A 226 0.23 -0.38 -8.68
C VAL A 226 -1.26 -0.67 -8.76
N SER A 227 -2.06 0.39 -8.87
CA SER A 227 -3.52 0.29 -8.98
C SER A 227 -3.95 0.35 -10.45
N ALA A 228 -5.02 -0.36 -10.77
CA ALA A 228 -5.73 -0.29 -12.04
C ALA A 228 -7.23 -0.23 -11.77
N ALA A 229 -7.94 0.60 -12.52
CA ALA A 229 -9.37 0.80 -12.35
C ALA A 229 -10.21 0.19 -13.49
N SER A 230 -9.59 -0.51 -14.41
CA SER A 230 -10.31 -1.27 -15.44
C SER A 230 -9.45 -2.40 -15.95
N GLU A 231 -10.07 -3.37 -16.62
CA GLU A 231 -9.34 -4.44 -17.30
C GLU A 231 -8.36 -3.88 -18.34
N ARG A 232 -8.72 -2.78 -19.02
CA ARG A 232 -7.84 -2.11 -19.97
C ARG A 232 -6.60 -1.52 -19.27
N GLU A 233 -6.80 -0.83 -18.16
CA GLU A 233 -5.67 -0.29 -17.38
C GLU A 233 -4.80 -1.41 -16.80
N ALA A 234 -5.40 -2.51 -16.35
CA ALA A 234 -4.66 -3.69 -15.88
C ALA A 234 -3.82 -4.31 -17.02
N ASP A 235 -4.41 -4.45 -18.21
CA ASP A 235 -3.73 -4.97 -19.39
C ASP A 235 -2.53 -4.09 -19.81
N GLU A 236 -2.77 -2.77 -19.93
CA GLU A 236 -1.76 -1.78 -20.32
C GLU A 236 -0.65 -1.67 -19.27
N THR A 237 -1.00 -1.62 -17.99
CA THR A 237 -0.05 -1.36 -16.90
C THR A 237 0.77 -2.61 -16.57
N PHE A 238 0.13 -3.73 -16.27
CA PHE A 238 0.86 -4.94 -15.86
C PHE A 238 1.57 -5.62 -17.03
N GLY A 239 1.05 -5.45 -18.26
CA GLY A 239 1.72 -5.92 -19.47
C GLY A 239 3.07 -5.25 -19.73
N LEU A 240 3.29 -4.02 -19.26
CA LEU A 240 4.59 -3.33 -19.39
C LEU A 240 5.59 -3.77 -18.33
N LEU A 241 5.13 -4.07 -17.12
CA LEU A 241 5.99 -4.39 -15.98
C LEU A 241 6.64 -5.78 -16.11
N LEU A 242 5.91 -6.76 -16.65
CA LEU A 242 6.31 -8.17 -16.65
C LEU A 242 6.95 -8.64 -17.97
N ASN A 243 7.00 -7.77 -18.98
CA ASN A 243 7.70 -8.01 -20.25
C ASN A 243 9.09 -7.34 -20.32
N LYS A 244 9.59 -6.86 -19.19
CA LYS A 244 10.94 -6.33 -19.02
C LYS A 244 11.77 -7.30 -18.18
#